data_AF-A0A6G0WYZ7-F1
#
_entry.id   AF-A0A6G0WYZ7-F1
#
_cell.length_a   1.000
_cell.length_b   1.000
_cell.length_c   1.000
_cell.angle_alpha   90.00
_cell.angle_beta   90.00
_cell.angle_gamma   90.00
#
_symmetry.space_group_name_H-M   'P 1'
#
loop_
_entity.id
_entity.type
_entity.pdbx_description
1 polymer ?
#
loop_
_entity_poly.entity_id
_entity_poly.type
_entity_poly.pdbx_seq_one_letter_code
_entity_poly.pdbx_strand_id
1 'polypeptide(L)'
;MEEFNDALEVLNKHIPKDMLPFERPEELMAALDFSKDNVININEFLESFRLHANLTVQAKWRRAKNKLKAMHHLGMLKVVEAPAVVAPPAPETIEELGSAAA
;
A
#
# COMPACT_ATOMS: atom_id res chain seq x y z
N MET A 1 -18.94 -1.26 -24.82
CA MET A 1 -19.36 0.12 -24.48
C MET A 1 -20.77 0.18 -23.93
N GLU A 2 -21.77 -0.49 -24.52
CA GLU A 2 -23.14 -0.53 -24.00
C GLU A 2 -23.21 -1.05 -22.54
N GLU A 3 -22.65 -2.22 -22.26
CA GLU A 3 -22.59 -2.79 -20.90
C GLU A 3 -21.90 -1.86 -19.87
N PHE A 4 -20.87 -1.13 -20.31
CA PHE A 4 -20.17 -0.18 -19.45
C PHE A 4 -21.05 1.04 -19.12
N ASN A 5 -21.80 1.56 -20.09
CA ASN A 5 -22.75 2.64 -19.88
C ASN A 5 -23.91 2.21 -18.97
N ASP A 6 -24.44 0.99 -19.16
CA ASP A 6 -25.48 0.44 -18.31
C ASP A 6 -25.00 0.31 -16.86
N ALA A 7 -23.76 -0.15 -16.66
CA ALA A 7 -23.14 -0.23 -15.34
C ALA A 7 -23.01 1.16 -14.69
N LEU A 8 -22.59 2.17 -15.44
CA LEU A 8 -22.51 3.55 -14.94
C LEU A 8 -23.89 4.11 -14.58
N GLU A 9 -24.93 3.78 -15.35
CA GLU A 9 -26.30 4.19 -15.04
C GLU A 9 -26.80 3.56 -13.73
N VAL A 10 -26.54 2.28 -13.54
CA VAL A 10 -26.86 1.57 -12.29
C VAL A 10 -26.08 2.16 -11.12
N LEU A 11 -24.79 2.46 -11.31
CA LEU A 11 -23.98 3.11 -10.28
C LEU A 11 -24.58 4.45 -9.91
N ASN A 12 -24.83 5.34 -10.88
CA ASN A 12 -25.41 6.67 -10.69
C ASN A 12 -26.73 6.67 -9.92
N LYS A 13 -27.55 5.61 -10.04
CA LYS A 13 -28.79 5.43 -9.25
C LYS A 13 -28.54 5.19 -7.76
N HIS A 14 -27.37 4.67 -7.39
CA HIS A 14 -27.03 4.25 -6.04
C HIS A 14 -25.92 5.09 -5.39
N ILE A 15 -25.35 6.07 -6.11
CA ILE A 15 -24.35 6.97 -5.53
C ILE A 15 -25.03 7.89 -4.50
N PRO A 16 -24.39 8.14 -3.35
CA PRO A 16 -24.83 9.17 -2.41
C PRO A 16 -25.04 10.53 -3.08
N LYS A 17 -26.08 11.27 -2.65
CA LYS A 17 -26.47 12.57 -3.25
C LYS A 17 -25.41 13.67 -3.11
N ASP A 18 -24.46 13.50 -2.20
CA ASP A 18 -23.34 14.39 -1.94
C ASP A 18 -22.13 14.12 -2.85
N MET A 19 -22.18 13.10 -3.70
CA MET A 19 -21.14 12.78 -4.68
C MET A 19 -21.59 13.13 -6.11
N LEU A 20 -20.60 13.47 -6.95
CA LEU A 20 -20.82 13.76 -8.36
C LEU A 20 -21.11 12.45 -9.13
N PRO A 21 -22.10 12.45 -10.04
CA PRO A 21 -22.38 11.31 -10.90
C PRO A 21 -21.26 11.09 -11.93
N PHE A 22 -21.20 9.88 -12.46
CA PHE A 22 -20.36 9.53 -13.59
C PHE A 22 -21.01 10.02 -14.90
N GLU A 23 -20.57 11.17 -15.41
CA GLU A 23 -21.15 11.81 -16.61
C GLU A 23 -20.31 11.62 -17.88
N ARG A 24 -19.06 11.16 -17.75
CA ARG A 24 -18.08 11.10 -18.84
C ARG A 24 -17.53 9.68 -19.02
N PRO A 25 -18.30 8.77 -19.65
CA PRO A 25 -17.93 7.35 -19.78
C PRO A 25 -16.64 7.14 -20.57
N GLU A 26 -16.40 7.93 -21.62
CA GLU A 26 -15.17 7.85 -22.43
C GLU A 26 -13.91 8.14 -21.61
N GLU A 27 -13.96 9.17 -20.76
CA GLU A 27 -12.82 9.53 -19.89
C GLU A 27 -12.59 8.46 -18.82
N LEU A 28 -13.67 7.88 -18.27
CA LEU A 28 -13.59 6.80 -17.30
C LEU A 28 -13.02 5.53 -17.92
N MET A 29 -13.46 5.17 -19.13
CA MET A 29 -12.91 4.04 -19.86
C MET A 29 -11.42 4.24 -20.10
N ALA A 30 -11.00 5.41 -20.59
CA ALA A 30 -9.59 5.72 -20.80
C ALA A 30 -8.73 5.71 -19.51
N ALA A 31 -9.34 5.96 -18.35
CA ALA A 31 -8.67 5.92 -17.06
C ALA A 31 -8.60 4.52 -16.43
N LEU A 32 -9.53 3.63 -16.78
CA LEU A 32 -9.66 2.29 -16.21
C LEU A 32 -9.03 1.20 -17.10
N ASP A 33 -9.07 1.37 -18.43
CA ASP A 33 -8.50 0.45 -19.41
C ASP A 33 -6.99 0.67 -19.54
N PHE A 34 -6.21 -0.18 -18.87
CA PHE A 34 -4.75 -0.07 -18.85
C PHE A 34 -4.10 -0.77 -20.04
N SER A 35 -4.73 -1.82 -20.58
CA SER A 35 -4.28 -2.54 -21.77
C SER A 35 -4.60 -1.82 -23.09
N LYS A 36 -5.56 -0.89 -23.07
CA LYS A 36 -6.10 -0.15 -24.23
C LYS A 36 -6.80 -1.06 -25.24
N ASP A 37 -7.47 -2.09 -24.77
CA ASP A 37 -8.25 -3.02 -25.60
C ASP A 37 -9.77 -2.71 -25.61
N ASN A 38 -10.18 -1.62 -24.95
CA ASN A 38 -11.55 -1.18 -24.72
C ASN A 38 -12.39 -2.17 -23.88
N VAL A 39 -11.74 -3.01 -23.07
CA VAL A 39 -12.39 -3.98 -22.18
C VAL A 39 -11.76 -3.90 -20.79
N ILE A 40 -12.54 -3.48 -19.80
CA ILE A 40 -12.06 -3.46 -18.42
C ILE A 40 -12.17 -4.85 -17.83
N ASN A 41 -11.03 -5.47 -17.55
CA ASN A 41 -11.00 -6.74 -16.83
C ASN A 41 -10.96 -6.53 -15.30
N ILE A 42 -11.15 -7.62 -14.54
CA ILE A 42 -11.20 -7.57 -13.07
C ILE A 42 -9.92 -7.00 -12.43
N ASN A 43 -8.76 -7.25 -13.02
CA ASN A 43 -7.49 -6.75 -12.47
C ASN A 43 -7.38 -5.25 -12.64
N GLU A 44 -7.76 -4.73 -13.80
CA GLU A 44 -7.78 -3.30 -14.08
C GLU A 44 -8.77 -2.56 -13.18
N PHE A 45 -9.96 -3.12 -13.02
CA PHE A 45 -10.94 -2.61 -12.07
C PHE A 45 -10.38 -2.54 -10.65
N LEU A 46 -9.81 -3.63 -10.11
CA LEU A 46 -9.24 -3.64 -8.76
C LEU A 46 -8.05 -2.70 -8.60
N GLU A 47 -7.25 -2.55 -9.64
CA GLU A 47 -6.09 -1.68 -9.65
C GLU A 47 -6.50 -0.20 -9.56
N SER A 48 -7.64 0.19 -10.14
CA SER A 48 -8.20 1.54 -9.98
C SER A 48 -8.46 1.94 -8.52
N PHE A 49 -9.03 1.03 -7.71
CA PHE A 49 -9.19 1.24 -6.26
C PHE A 49 -7.86 1.22 -5.53
N ARG A 50 -6.91 0.40 -6.00
CA ARG A 50 -5.58 0.32 -5.40
C ARG A 50 -4.79 1.63 -5.55
N LEU A 51 -4.96 2.34 -6.66
CA LEU A 51 -4.33 3.63 -6.92
C LEU A 51 -4.88 4.74 -6.02
N HIS A 52 -6.20 4.73 -5.81
CA HIS A 52 -6.88 5.73 -4.98
C HIS A 52 -6.93 5.37 -3.49
N ALA A 53 -6.51 4.17 -3.13
CA ALA A 53 -6.41 3.77 -1.73
C ALA A 53 -5.36 4.64 -1.01
N ASN A 54 -5.81 5.42 -0.03
CA ASN A 54 -4.95 6.00 0.99
C ASN A 54 -4.37 4.88 1.86
N LEU A 55 -3.35 4.19 1.33
CA LEU A 55 -2.67 3.13 2.05
C LEU A 55 -2.11 3.70 3.35
N THR A 56 -2.45 3.05 4.46
CA THR A 56 -1.82 3.33 5.75
C THR A 56 -0.31 3.22 5.62
N VAL A 57 0.45 3.96 6.43
CA VAL A 57 1.92 3.90 6.43
C VAL A 57 2.42 2.46 6.56
N GLN A 58 1.74 1.64 7.37
CA GLN A 58 2.02 0.22 7.52
C GLN A 58 1.84 -0.59 6.22
N ALA A 59 0.77 -0.32 5.46
CA ALA A 59 0.53 -0.99 4.18
C ALA A 59 1.56 -0.57 3.11
N LYS A 60 1.95 0.71 3.08
CA LYS A 60 3.05 1.20 2.22
C LYS A 60 4.38 0.51 2.58
N TRP A 61 4.70 0.42 3.87
CA TRP A 61 5.91 -0.25 4.36
C TRP A 61 5.93 -1.74 4.02
N ARG A 62 4.82 -2.46 4.24
CA ARG A 62 4.71 -3.88 3.89
C ARG A 62 4.96 -4.11 2.41
N ARG A 63 4.41 -3.24 1.54
CA ARG A 63 4.61 -3.31 0.09
C ARG A 63 6.07 -3.06 -0.29
N ALA A 64 6.69 -2.01 0.27
CA ALA A 64 8.10 -1.71 0.04
C ALA A 64 9.01 -2.87 0.47
N LYS A 65 8.75 -3.45 1.65
CA LYS A 65 9.49 -4.62 2.17
C LYS A 65 9.36 -5.83 1.25
N ASN A 66 8.16 -6.12 0.75
CA ASN A 66 7.94 -7.23 -0.18
C ASN A 66 8.63 -7.00 -1.51
N LYS A 67 8.61 -5.77 -2.04
CA LYS A 67 9.35 -5.40 -3.25
C LYS A 67 10.85 -5.57 -3.08
N LEU A 68 11.42 -5.08 -1.98
CA LEU A 68 12.83 -5.27 -1.63
C LEU A 68 13.19 -6.76 -1.53
N LYS A 69 12.35 -7.57 -0.87
CA LYS A 69 12.55 -9.01 -0.77
C LYS A 69 12.57 -9.65 -2.15
N ALA A 70 11.61 -9.34 -3.02
CA ALA A 70 11.58 -9.87 -4.39
C ALA A 70 12.84 -9.48 -5.19
N MET A 71 13.24 -8.20 -5.15
CA MET A 71 14.44 -7.72 -5.84
C MET A 71 15.72 -8.37 -5.32
N HIS A 72 15.80 -8.66 -4.01
CA HIS A 72 16.91 -9.43 -3.43
C HIS A 72 16.95 -10.86 -3.97
N HIS A 73 15.81 -11.57 -4.04
CA HIS A 73 15.76 -12.93 -4.61
C HIS A 73 16.11 -12.96 -6.10
N LEU A 74 15.83 -11.87 -6.82
CA LEU A 74 16.21 -11.68 -8.22
C LEU A 74 17.68 -11.26 -8.41
N GLY A 75 18.47 -11.14 -7.33
CA GLY A 75 19.88 -10.72 -7.40
C GLY A 75 20.08 -9.27 -7.81
N MET A 76 19.03 -8.45 -7.78
CA MET A 76 19.07 -7.04 -8.23
C MET A 76 19.55 -6.08 -7.14
N LEU A 77 19.73 -6.56 -5.91
CA LEU A 77 20.18 -5.75 -4.77
C LEU A 77 21.51 -6.28 -4.27
N LYS A 78 22.49 -5.38 -4.11
CA LYS A 78 23.73 -5.68 -3.39
C LYS A 78 23.48 -5.50 -1.90
N VAL A 79 23.76 -6.54 -1.12
CA VAL A 79 23.75 -6.45 0.34
C VAL A 79 24.98 -5.63 0.73
N VAL A 80 24.76 -4.46 1.31
CA VAL A 80 25.82 -3.70 1.98
C VAL A 80 25.81 -4.16 3.42
N GLU A 81 26.92 -4.73 3.88
CA GLU A 81 27.10 -5.05 5.30
C GLU A 81 27.00 -3.75 6.10
N ALA A 82 25.96 -3.65 6.94
CA ALA A 82 25.83 -2.53 7.86
C ALA A 82 26.81 -2.76 9.03
N PRO A 83 27.55 -1.73 9.49
CA PRO A 83 28.36 -1.85 10.68
C PRO A 83 27.44 -2.20 11.86
N ALA A 84 27.84 -3.20 12.65
CA ALA A 84 27.09 -3.66 13.80
C ALA A 84 26.78 -2.48 14.72
N VAL A 85 25.50 -2.17 14.91
CA VAL A 85 25.05 -1.20 15.89
C VAL A 85 25.33 -1.82 17.26
N VAL A 86 26.42 -1.40 17.90
CA VAL A 86 26.73 -1.77 19.27
C VAL A 86 25.62 -1.18 20.15
N ALA A 87 24.76 -2.06 20.68
CA ALA A 87 23.79 -1.65 21.69
C ALA A 87 24.55 -1.08 22.90
N PRO A 88 24.11 0.04 23.49
CA PRO A 88 24.74 0.55 24.70
C PRO A 88 24.64 -0.51 25.82
N PRO A 89 25.70 -0.68 26.64
CA PRO A 89 25.70 -1.65 27.72
C PRO A 89 24.53 -1.38 28.68
N ALA A 90 23.88 -2.45 29.13
CA ALA A 90 22.77 -2.38 30.07
C ALA A 90 23.23 -1.70 31.38
N PRO A 91 22.36 -0.88 32.02
CA PRO A 91 22.71 -0.24 33.28
C PRO A 91 22.94 -1.30 34.35
N GLU A 92 24.13 -1.29 34.94
CA GLU A 92 24.50 -2.15 36.07
C GLU A 92 23.57 -1.85 37.26
N THR A 93 22.99 -2.90 37.81
CA THR A 93 22.22 -2.90 39.05
C THR A 93 23.12 -2.40 40.18
N ILE A 94 22.82 -1.24 40.74
CA ILE A 94 23.43 -0.79 42.00
C ILE A 94 22.85 -1.68 43.11
N GLU A 95 23.64 -2.61 43.63
CA GLU A 95 23.33 -3.31 44.88
C GLU A 95 23.44 -2.30 46.04
N GLU A 96 22.30 -1.79 46.47
CA GLU A 96 22.09 -1.32 47.84
C GLU A 96 22.15 -2.55 48.76
N LEU A 97 23.02 -2.53 49.78
CA LEU A 97 22.69 -2.98 51.14
C LEU A 97 23.88 -2.73 52.08
N GLY A 98 23.65 -1.82 53.03
CA GLY A 98 24.56 -1.54 54.12
C GLY A 98 24.65 -2.67 55.15
N SER A 99 25.81 -2.74 55.81
CA SER A 99 26.07 -3.33 57.12
C SER A 99 27.52 -2.96 57.46
N ALA A 100 27.94 -2.50 58.64
CA ALA A 100 27.45 -2.84 59.96
C ALA A 100 27.74 -1.70 60.96
N ALA A 101 26.79 -1.51 61.88
CA ALA A 101 27.07 -0.99 63.21
C ALA A 101 27.43 -2.18 64.11
N ALA A 102 28.56 -2.10 64.81
CA ALA A 102 28.81 -2.70 66.12
C ALA A 102 30.04 -2.03 66.75
#